data_AF-A0A2W0BZ83-F1
#
_entry.id   AF-A0A2W0BZ83-F1
#
_cell.length_a   1.000
_cell.length_b   1.000
_cell.length_c   1.000
_cell.angle_alpha   90.00
_cell.angle_beta   90.00
_cell.angle_gamma   90.00
#
_symmetry.space_group_name_H-M   'P 1'
#
loop_
_entity.id
_entity.type
_entity.pdbx_description
1 polymer ?
#
loop_
_entity_poly.entity_id
_entity_poly.type
_entity_poly.pdbx_seq_one_letter_code
_entity_poly.pdbx_strand_id
1 'polypeptide(L)'
;MWTPSVLLFDREGKERVRIEGYLPHDDFLAALESGLGRIAFVHKQYADAERWYNDVITGLGETHSAPGAMYWRAVAHYKATNDHTVLGRVAEDLRAQYPSSVWASKSIPWLPTGAQKEVA
;
A
#
# COMPACT_ATOMS: atom_id res chain seq x y z
N MET A 1 -0.46 -31.23 4.03
CA MET A 1 -0.19 -30.26 2.94
C MET A 1 0.62 -29.13 3.55
N TRP A 2 1.74 -28.74 2.95
CA TRP A 2 2.61 -27.66 3.43
C TRP A 2 2.41 -26.42 2.55
N THR A 3 2.25 -25.25 3.17
CA THR A 3 2.17 -23.96 2.49
C THR A 3 3.41 -23.15 2.88
N PRO A 4 4.23 -22.69 1.93
CA PRO A 4 5.33 -21.77 2.26
C PRO A 4 4.76 -20.50 2.88
N SER A 5 5.37 -20.06 3.98
CA SER A 5 4.96 -18.86 4.69
C SER A 5 6.17 -18.00 5.06
N VAL A 6 6.09 -16.71 4.76
CA VAL A 6 7.06 -15.71 5.19
C VAL A 6 6.37 -14.78 6.17
N LEU A 7 6.98 -14.61 7.34
CA LEU A 7 6.46 -13.79 8.43
C LEU A 7 7.41 -12.64 8.69
N LEU A 8 6.89 -11.41 8.74
CA LEU A 8 7.64 -10.23 9.10
C LEU A 8 7.20 -9.79 10.50
N PHE A 9 8.16 -9.83 11.42
CA PHE A 9 8.00 -9.39 12.80
C PHE A 9 8.59 -7.99 12.98
N ASP A 10 8.00 -7.21 13.87
CA ASP A 10 8.63 -5.98 14.34
C ASP A 10 9.69 -6.25 15.42
N ARG A 11 10.27 -5.17 15.96
CA ARG A 11 11.33 -5.25 16.97
C ARG A 11 10.84 -5.78 18.32
N GLU A 12 9.54 -5.72 18.57
CA GLU A 12 8.85 -6.24 19.74
C GLU A 12 8.47 -7.72 19.58
N GLY A 13 8.80 -8.35 18.44
CA GLY A 13 8.49 -9.74 18.16
C GLY A 13 7.02 -9.98 17.83
N LYS A 14 6.26 -8.94 17.43
CA LYS A 14 4.88 -9.06 16.97
C LYS A 14 4.83 -9.24 15.47
N GLU A 15 4.10 -10.26 15.02
CA GLU A 15 3.82 -10.48 13.59
C GLU A 15 3.04 -9.27 13.04
N ARG A 16 3.57 -8.66 11.97
CA ARG A 16 2.95 -7.52 11.29
C ARG A 16 2.45 -7.85 9.91
N VAL A 17 3.14 -8.76 9.21
CA VAL A 17 2.80 -9.20 7.87
C VAL A 17 3.05 -10.70 7.75
N ARG A 18 2.15 -11.36 7.03
CA ARG A 18 2.23 -12.76 6.66
C ARG A 18 1.98 -12.88 5.17
N ILE A 19 2.88 -13.56 4.48
CA ILE A 19 2.81 -13.88 3.06
C ILE A 19 2.70 -15.40 2.98
N GLU A 20 1.60 -15.89 2.41
CA GLU A 20 1.36 -17.32 2.23
C GLU A 20 1.37 -17.68 0.75
N GLY A 21 1.94 -18.85 0.43
CA GLY A 21 2.07 -19.31 -0.94
C GLY A 21 3.33 -18.77 -1.63
N TYR A 22 3.43 -19.09 -2.91
CA TYR A 22 4.53 -18.66 -3.76
C TYR A 22 4.18 -17.35 -4.47
N LEU A 23 5.16 -16.44 -4.55
CA LEU A 23 5.09 -15.25 -5.39
C LEU A 23 6.29 -15.24 -6.36
N PRO A 24 6.10 -14.77 -7.61
CA PRO A 24 7.20 -14.44 -8.50
C PRO A 24 8.18 -13.46 -7.83
N HIS A 25 9.42 -13.41 -8.33
CA HIS A 25 10.51 -12.62 -7.74
C HIS A 25 10.10 -11.16 -7.41
N ASP A 26 9.54 -10.45 -8.38
CA ASP A 26 9.21 -9.03 -8.22
C ASP A 26 8.00 -8.83 -7.29
N ASP A 27 6.97 -9.68 -7.39
CA ASP A 27 5.83 -9.67 -6.47
C ASP A 27 6.27 -9.97 -5.03
N PHE A 28 7.21 -10.89 -4.85
CA PHE A 28 7.77 -11.21 -3.55
C PHE A 28 8.55 -10.02 -2.97
N LEU A 29 9.41 -9.39 -3.77
CA LEU A 29 10.17 -8.21 -3.34
C LEU A 29 9.23 -7.05 -2.98
N ALA A 30 8.22 -6.78 -3.82
CA ALA A 30 7.24 -5.74 -3.59
C ALA A 30 6.40 -5.99 -2.33
N ALA A 31 6.06 -7.26 -2.05
CA ALA A 31 5.36 -7.65 -0.83
C ALA A 31 6.24 -7.49 0.43
N LEU A 32 7.54 -7.81 0.33
CA LEU A 32 8.50 -7.58 1.42
C LEU A 32 8.67 -6.10 1.73
N GLU A 33 8.91 -5.26 0.71
CA GLU A 33 9.07 -3.81 0.88
C GLU A 33 7.79 -3.15 1.41
N SER A 34 6.63 -3.55 0.88
CA SER A 34 5.33 -3.11 1.43
C SER A 34 5.16 -3.54 2.90
N GLY A 35 5.69 -4.71 3.27
CA GLY A 35 5.68 -5.17 4.65
C GLY A 35 6.61 -4.38 5.57
N LEU A 36 7.78 -3.95 5.09
CA LEU A 36 8.66 -3.01 5.80
C LEU A 36 7.97 -1.65 5.97
N GLY A 37 7.29 -1.16 4.93
CA GLY A 37 6.44 0.03 5.01
C GLY A 37 5.34 -0.11 6.06
N ARG A 38 4.71 -1.30 6.16
CA ARG A 38 3.71 -1.58 7.19
C ARG A 38 4.29 -1.56 8.60
N ILE A 39 5.48 -2.14 8.80
CA ILE A 39 6.17 -2.10 10.10
C ILE A 39 6.50 -0.65 10.48
N ALA A 40 7.13 0.11 9.59
CA ALA A 40 7.42 1.52 9.84
C ALA A 40 6.15 2.31 10.20
N PHE A 41 5.06 2.09 9.46
CA PHE A 41 3.78 2.75 9.69
C PHE A 41 3.19 2.47 11.09
N VAL A 42 3.21 1.21 11.55
CA VAL A 42 2.67 0.87 12.88
C VAL A 42 3.51 1.45 14.02
N HIS A 43 4.79 1.72 13.78
CA HIS A 43 5.68 2.45 14.69
C HIS A 43 5.63 3.98 14.52
N LYS A 44 4.68 4.49 13.72
CA LYS A 44 4.51 5.92 13.43
C LYS A 44 5.71 6.57 12.74
N GLN A 45 6.58 5.77 12.13
CA GLN A 45 7.69 6.24 11.30
C GLN A 45 7.16 6.53 9.89
N TYR A 46 6.34 7.57 9.78
CA TYR A 46 5.56 7.82 8.56
C TYR A 46 6.43 8.18 7.35
N ALA A 47 7.53 8.90 7.55
CA ALA A 47 8.49 9.20 6.49
C ALA A 47 9.15 7.92 5.94
N ASP A 48 9.57 7.00 6.82
CA ASP A 48 10.14 5.71 6.41
C ASP A 48 9.10 4.83 5.72
N ALA A 49 7.86 4.82 6.22
CA ALA A 49 6.76 4.11 5.58
C ALA A 49 6.49 4.65 4.17
N GLU A 50 6.43 5.98 4.01
CA GLU A 50 6.25 6.62 2.71
C GLU A 50 7.38 6.24 1.74
N ARG A 51 8.64 6.26 2.20
CA ARG A 51 9.81 5.84 1.43
C ARG A 51 9.65 4.40 0.92
N TRP A 52 9.37 3.44 1.80
CA TRP A 52 9.22 2.03 1.40
C TRP A 52 8.13 1.82 0.36
N TYR A 53 6.98 2.47 0.52
CA TYR A 53 5.92 2.36 -0.48
C TYR A 53 6.28 3.07 -1.80
N ASN A 54 7.03 4.17 -1.74
CA ASN A 54 7.52 4.85 -2.94
C ASN A 54 8.51 3.98 -3.73
N ASP A 55 9.39 3.26 -3.04
CA ASP A 55 10.34 2.33 -3.68
C ASP A 55 9.57 1.25 -4.47
N VAL A 56 8.51 0.68 -3.90
CA VAL A 56 7.61 -0.26 -4.62
C VAL A 56 6.96 0.39 -5.84
N ILE A 57 6.42 1.60 -5.72
CA ILE A 57 5.71 2.26 -6.84
C ILE A 57 6.67 2.58 -7.99
N THR A 58 7.89 2.99 -7.67
CA THR A 58 8.87 3.45 -8.68
C THR A 58 9.69 2.31 -9.29
N GLY A 59 9.95 1.24 -8.54
CA GLY A 59 10.74 0.10 -9.00
C GLY A 59 9.93 -1.13 -9.40
N LEU A 60 8.72 -1.28 -8.86
CA LEU A 60 7.92 -2.52 -8.92
C LEU A 60 6.44 -2.24 -9.25
N GLY A 61 6.17 -1.21 -10.07
CA GLY A 61 4.81 -0.73 -10.38
C GLY A 61 3.88 -1.77 -11.03
N GLU A 62 4.41 -2.76 -11.73
CA GLU A 62 3.58 -3.80 -12.39
C GLU A 62 3.20 -4.96 -11.45
N THR A 63 3.60 -4.92 -10.18
CA THR A 63 3.34 -6.00 -9.21
C THR A 63 1.98 -5.86 -8.52
N HIS A 64 1.48 -6.96 -7.95
CA HIS A 64 0.21 -6.99 -7.22
C HIS A 64 0.22 -6.09 -5.96
N SER A 65 1.39 -5.85 -5.39
CA SER A 65 1.55 -4.99 -4.21
C SER A 65 1.56 -3.49 -4.55
N ALA A 66 1.88 -3.11 -5.79
CA ALA A 66 1.97 -1.72 -6.23
C ALA A 66 0.74 -0.85 -5.92
N PRO A 67 -0.52 -1.25 -6.25
CA PRO A 67 -1.69 -0.46 -5.89
C PRO A 67 -1.87 -0.31 -4.36
N GLY A 68 -1.47 -1.32 -3.58
CA GLY A 68 -1.48 -1.25 -2.13
C GLY A 68 -0.44 -0.28 -1.58
N ALA A 69 0.76 -0.31 -2.16
CA ALA A 69 1.82 0.64 -1.83
C ALA A 69 1.39 2.07 -2.17
N MET A 70 0.77 2.30 -3.33
CA MET A 70 0.24 3.61 -3.71
C MET A 70 -0.77 4.15 -2.69
N TYR A 71 -1.74 3.32 -2.31
CA TYR A 71 -2.71 3.66 -1.27
C TYR A 71 -2.05 4.01 0.06
N TRP A 72 -1.16 3.14 0.58
CA TRP A 72 -0.55 3.34 1.89
C TRP A 72 0.51 4.44 1.91
N ARG A 73 1.16 4.74 0.79
CA ARG A 73 2.04 5.90 0.65
C ARG A 73 1.28 7.19 0.93
N ALA A 74 0.12 7.37 0.30
CA ALA A 74 -0.72 8.55 0.53
C ALA A 74 -1.21 8.63 1.97
N VAL A 75 -1.59 7.50 2.58
CA VAL A 75 -1.98 7.46 4.00
C VAL A 75 -0.81 7.81 4.92
N ALA A 76 0.39 7.30 4.64
CA ALA A 76 1.60 7.64 5.40
C ALA A 76 1.91 9.14 5.28
N HIS A 77 1.86 9.69 4.06
CA HIS A 77 2.04 11.11 3.82
C HIS A 77 1.04 11.95 4.60
N TYR A 78 -0.26 11.65 4.48
CA TYR A 78 -1.31 12.31 5.24
C TYR A 78 -1.07 12.24 6.76
N LYS A 79 -0.63 11.08 7.28
CA LYS A 79 -0.32 10.94 8.72
C LYS A 79 0.90 11.76 9.15
N ALA A 80 1.85 12.02 8.26
CA ALA A 80 3.02 12.85 8.53
C ALA A 80 2.70 14.36 8.46
N THR A 81 1.87 14.78 7.51
CA THR A 81 1.71 16.20 7.14
C THR A 81 0.34 16.78 7.46
N ASN A 82 -0.66 15.94 7.69
CA ASN A 82 -2.07 16.30 7.75
C ASN A 82 -2.59 16.97 6.45
N ASP A 83 -1.93 16.74 5.31
CA ASP A 83 -2.41 17.20 4.00
C ASP A 83 -3.54 16.32 3.49
N HIS A 84 -4.77 16.83 3.58
CA HIS A 84 -5.98 16.11 3.15
C HIS A 84 -6.09 15.99 1.62
N THR A 85 -5.34 16.77 0.84
CA THR A 85 -5.45 16.77 -0.62
C THR A 85 -4.85 15.52 -1.26
N VAL A 86 -3.90 14.87 -0.59
CA VAL A 86 -3.20 13.68 -1.11
C VAL A 86 -4.14 12.48 -1.30
N LEU A 87 -5.17 12.35 -0.46
CA LEU A 87 -6.08 11.20 -0.48
C LEU A 87 -7.04 11.22 -1.68
N GLY A 88 -7.50 12.40 -2.08
CA GLY A 88 -8.32 12.53 -3.29
C GLY A 88 -7.53 12.22 -4.55
N ARG A 89 -6.31 12.77 -4.65
CA ARG A 89 -5.42 12.54 -5.80
C ARG A 89 -5.06 11.06 -5.96
N VAL A 90 -4.65 10.39 -4.88
CA VAL A 90 -4.30 8.96 -4.96
C VAL A 90 -5.50 8.10 -5.36
N ALA A 91 -6.72 8.49 -5.00
CA ALA A 91 -7.93 7.76 -5.38
C ALA A 91 -8.21 7.87 -6.88
N GLU A 92 -7.96 9.04 -7.47
CA GLU A 92 -8.04 9.23 -8.93
C GLU A 92 -6.94 8.43 -9.64
N ASP A 93 -5.70 8.51 -9.15
CA ASP A 93 -4.56 7.81 -9.73
C ASP A 93 -4.72 6.28 -9.69
N LEU A 94 -5.20 5.72 -8.56
CA LEU A 94 -5.48 4.29 -8.42
C LEU A 94 -6.52 3.81 -9.42
N ARG A 95 -7.54 4.61 -9.70
CA ARG A 95 -8.57 4.27 -10.70
C ARG A 95 -8.02 4.36 -12.12
N ALA A 96 -7.10 5.28 -12.40
CA ALA A 96 -6.49 5.43 -13.71
C ALA A 96 -5.48 4.31 -13.99
N GLN A 97 -4.63 3.97 -13.01
CA GLN A 97 -3.51 3.04 -13.19
C GLN A 97 -3.86 1.60 -12.85
N TYR A 98 -4.68 1.38 -11.82
CA TYR A 98 -5.03 0.04 -11.31
C TYR A 98 -6.55 -0.12 -11.13
N PRO A 99 -7.37 0.08 -12.18
CA PRO A 99 -8.83 0.14 -12.10
C PRO A 99 -9.47 -1.13 -11.51
N SER A 100 -8.86 -2.30 -11.72
CA SER A 100 -9.35 -3.60 -11.21
C SER A 100 -8.86 -3.94 -9.80
N SER A 101 -7.99 -3.12 -9.21
CA SER A 101 -7.43 -3.41 -7.88
C SER A 101 -8.44 -3.13 -6.77
N VAL A 102 -8.40 -3.95 -5.73
CA VAL A 102 -9.21 -3.71 -4.51
C VAL A 102 -8.88 -2.35 -3.86
N TRP A 103 -7.67 -1.82 -4.10
CA TRP A 103 -7.23 -0.55 -3.55
C TRP A 103 -7.91 0.65 -4.22
N ALA A 104 -8.19 0.56 -5.53
CA ALA A 104 -9.03 1.55 -6.22
C ALA A 104 -10.44 1.61 -5.64
N SER A 105 -11.02 0.46 -5.24
CA SER A 105 -12.32 0.44 -4.56
C SER A 105 -12.22 1.00 -3.12
N LYS A 106 -11.17 0.64 -2.38
CA LYS A 106 -10.97 1.14 -1.01
C LYS A 106 -10.74 2.64 -0.95
N SER A 107 -10.23 3.26 -2.01
CA SER A 107 -9.98 4.71 -2.06
C SER A 107 -11.22 5.53 -2.46
N ILE A 108 -12.34 4.91 -2.86
CA ILE A 108 -13.56 5.63 -3.27
C ILE A 108 -14.02 6.68 -2.24
N PRO A 109 -14.03 6.42 -0.91
CA PRO A 109 -14.46 7.43 0.06
C PRO A 109 -13.63 8.72 0.08
N TRP A 110 -12.44 8.72 -0.55
CA TRP A 110 -11.57 9.90 -0.64
C TRP A 110 -11.81 10.75 -1.88
N LEU A 111 -12.57 10.23 -2.85
CA LEU A 111 -12.95 11.00 -4.04
C LEU A 111 -13.84 12.19 -3.64
N PRO A 112 -13.84 13.27 -4.43
CA PRO A 112 -14.82 14.33 -4.29
C PRO A 112 -16.26 13.78 -4.39
N THR A 113 -17.22 14.36 -3.67
CA THR A 113 -18.62 13.87 -3.58
C THR A 113 -19.29 13.66 -4.95
N GLY A 114 -18.92 14.42 -5.97
CA GLY A 114 -19.42 14.24 -7.34
C GLY A 114 -18.93 12.95 -7.99
N ALA A 115 -17.63 12.67 -7.88
CA ALA A 115 -17.00 11.48 -8.45
C ALA A 115 -17.39 10.18 -7.73
N GLN A 116 -17.78 10.24 -6.45
CA GLN A 116 -18.26 9.08 -5.69
C GLN A 116 -19.57 8.49 -6.25
N LYS A 117 -20.44 9.32 -6.84
CA LYS A 117 -21.74 8.89 -7.36
C LYS A 117 -21.66 8.15 -8.70
N GLU A 118 -20.55 8.29 -9.43
CA GLU A 118 -20.34 7.64 -10.73
C GLU A 118 -19.84 6.19 -10.59
N VAL A 119 -19.40 5.80 -9.39
CA VAL A 119 -18.82 4.48 -9.09
C VAL A 119 -19.68 3.63 -8.14
N ALA A 120 -20.81 4.15 -7.65
CA ALA A 120 -21.79 3.43 -6.82
C ALA A 120 -22.91 2.84 -7.67
#